data_AF-A0A1C5SVX4-F1
#
_entry.id   AF-A0A1C5SVX4-F1
#
_cell.length_a   1.000
_cell.length_b   1.000
_cell.length_c   1.000
_cell.angle_alpha   90.00
_cell.angle_beta   90.00
_cell.angle_gamma   90.00
#
_symmetry.space_group_name_H-M   'P 1'
#
loop_
_entity.id
_entity.type
_entity.pdbx_description
1 polymer ?
#
loop_
_entity_poly.entity_id
_entity_poly.type
_entity_poly.pdbx_seq_one_letter_code
_entity_poly.pdbx_strand_id
1 'polypeptide(L)'
;MIEQDSIVRLKKDGKEYILYPATKAENIIGQFDKTKVGLDNVPNVATNDQTPTFTEASTRANIVSGEKLSTLFGKIKKFFTDLKTVAFTGSYTDLSNKPTSMQNPNSLTLTMNGSATNYNGSATASKSWYAPTSAGTAGYRLISNGSGAPVWQQPPYAECTTNDNVAAKTVSISNFRLVIGARIVVKFNSSHTSTEGATLNVSNTGAKPIIKFGARSFFHNGVISYAPITSSKSWSALESLELVYDGTNWVIVGSSGYTSGGRNSSVITIGSTTDEVEGRYVDYMCNQYEDAGIVIQKAIDLLPKSGGKIILLEGTYNLSTQLTHSKNIIIEGQGKGITKINTSNKVLISKTSETNATAVFKNMDINFACRTNWSPDVGAFSDYTSLEFDNCSITYANTLHNTDSLFKNCNVKLNNSKITVTLPAKRYDNSHPCWWIFRDCTAEIIDTDIIFPTTSNNTLSNGVFYRCEGSMVGGFIKHIGTTVSSNHSYIEDDSTMNIIGTQIECRRFSQSETTTGNFNSLANCRIKILQAEGYFSASHINHCDLYISASVIFCAYCMASNCKLWFSAASLATLKNYCFFEACYVNQSTWISSQGTGVSTTDTKTGISITAPSFRSVS
;
A
#
# COMPACT_ATOMS: atom_id res chain seq x y z
N MET A 1 86.28 -113.55 -13.16
CA MET A 1 87.74 -113.39 -13.00
C MET A 1 88.10 -113.68 -11.56
N ILE A 2 89.37 -114.00 -11.32
CA ILE A 2 89.94 -114.38 -10.01
C ILE A 2 90.04 -113.14 -9.12
N GLU A 3 89.74 -113.27 -7.82
CA GLU A 3 90.73 -113.02 -6.75
C GLU A 3 90.24 -113.64 -5.43
N GLN A 4 91.07 -114.53 -4.86
CA GLN A 4 91.00 -114.96 -3.46
C GLN A 4 91.69 -113.87 -2.62
N ASP A 5 91.39 -113.72 -1.33
CA ASP A 5 92.15 -114.43 -0.29
C ASP A 5 91.49 -114.27 1.09
N SER A 6 91.74 -115.11 2.10
CA SER A 6 92.15 -116.53 2.15
C SER A 6 92.20 -116.94 3.63
N ILE A 7 91.65 -118.10 4.00
CA ILE A 7 91.94 -118.73 5.30
C ILE A 7 92.17 -120.22 5.07
N VAL A 8 93.44 -120.59 5.03
CA VAL A 8 93.96 -121.88 4.54
C VAL A 8 94.47 -122.69 5.73
N ARG A 9 94.34 -124.03 5.73
CA ARG A 9 95.03 -124.92 6.68
C ARG A 9 95.59 -126.13 5.93
N LEU A 10 96.91 -126.33 5.95
CA LEU A 10 97.57 -127.41 5.19
C LEU A 10 98.65 -128.11 6.01
N LYS A 11 98.87 -129.41 5.75
CA LYS A 11 99.82 -130.28 6.47
C LYS A 11 100.67 -131.09 5.49
N LYS A 12 102.00 -130.98 5.54
CA LYS A 12 102.94 -131.79 4.75
C LYS A 12 104.32 -131.86 5.43
N ASP A 13 105.05 -132.95 5.19
CA ASP A 13 106.38 -133.25 5.75
C ASP A 13 106.49 -133.05 7.28
N GLY A 14 105.40 -133.34 8.00
CA GLY A 14 105.36 -133.40 9.46
C GLY A 14 104.85 -132.16 10.20
N LYS A 15 104.49 -131.05 9.54
CA LYS A 15 103.85 -129.88 10.21
C LYS A 15 102.69 -129.29 9.41
N GLU A 16 101.84 -128.52 10.12
CA GLU A 16 100.55 -127.98 9.67
C GLU A 16 100.53 -126.44 9.68
N TYR A 17 99.46 -125.84 9.13
CA TYR A 17 98.55 -124.81 9.71
C TYR A 17 98.05 -123.80 8.65
N ILE A 18 97.19 -122.87 9.08
CA ILE A 18 97.17 -121.40 8.83
C ILE A 18 95.79 -120.80 9.26
N LEU A 19 95.72 -119.51 9.57
CA LEU A 19 94.59 -118.85 10.29
C LEU A 19 94.26 -117.44 9.74
N TYR A 20 93.44 -116.66 10.47
CA TYR A 20 92.44 -115.65 10.04
C TYR A 20 92.91 -114.18 10.14
N PRO A 21 92.19 -113.22 9.51
CA PRO A 21 91.38 -112.21 10.24
C PRO A 21 90.07 -111.78 9.50
N ALA A 22 89.20 -110.84 9.96
CA ALA A 22 88.66 -110.54 11.30
C ALA A 22 87.40 -109.59 11.27
N THR A 23 86.47 -109.78 12.23
CA THR A 23 85.52 -108.81 12.84
C THR A 23 84.55 -107.90 12.04
N LYS A 24 83.24 -108.22 12.15
CA LYS A 24 82.04 -107.33 12.15
C LYS A 24 81.71 -106.42 10.95
N ALA A 25 81.21 -107.00 9.86
CA ALA A 25 79.92 -106.67 9.21
C ALA A 25 79.68 -107.59 7.99
N GLU A 26 78.41 -107.86 7.67
CA GLU A 26 77.89 -108.38 6.38
C GLU A 26 78.53 -109.63 5.73
N ASN A 27 77.73 -110.71 5.61
CA ASN A 27 77.33 -111.33 4.31
C ASN A 27 76.74 -112.74 4.49
N ILE A 28 75.43 -112.90 4.27
CA ILE A 28 74.91 -114.00 3.44
C ILE A 28 73.95 -113.39 2.42
N ILE A 29 74.26 -113.66 1.15
CA ILE A 29 73.73 -112.99 -0.02
C ILE A 29 72.46 -113.71 -0.49
N GLY A 30 71.38 -112.96 -0.68
CA GLY A 30 70.17 -113.42 -1.35
C GLY A 30 69.33 -112.21 -1.77
N GLN A 31 68.99 -112.10 -3.05
CA GLN A 31 68.22 -110.98 -3.56
C GLN A 31 66.82 -110.95 -2.90
N PHE A 32 66.60 -109.92 -2.08
CA PHE A 32 65.26 -109.49 -1.68
C PHE A 32 64.63 -108.74 -2.86
N ASP A 33 64.00 -109.49 -3.77
CA ASP A 33 63.19 -108.90 -4.83
C ASP A 33 61.75 -108.61 -4.32
N LYS A 34 61.10 -107.63 -4.95
CA LYS A 34 59.81 -107.08 -4.50
C LYS A 34 58.67 -108.10 -4.46
N THR A 35 58.74 -109.18 -5.26
CA THR A 35 57.70 -110.23 -5.35
C THR A 35 57.52 -110.99 -4.03
N LYS A 36 58.55 -111.01 -3.18
CA LYS A 36 58.51 -111.68 -1.86
C LYS A 36 57.88 -110.84 -0.76
N VAL A 37 57.50 -109.59 -1.05
CA VAL A 37 56.84 -108.65 -0.12
C VAL A 37 55.61 -107.95 -0.73
N GLY A 38 55.17 -108.34 -1.93
CA GLY A 38 53.96 -107.83 -2.58
C GLY A 38 54.07 -106.39 -3.10
N LEU A 39 55.29 -105.92 -3.41
CA LEU A 39 55.57 -104.55 -3.91
C LEU A 39 55.80 -104.50 -5.44
N ASP A 40 55.43 -105.57 -6.12
CA ASP A 40 55.67 -105.91 -7.53
C ASP A 40 55.17 -104.81 -8.48
N ASN A 41 54.00 -104.26 -8.16
CA ASN A 41 53.31 -103.23 -8.93
C ASN A 41 53.59 -101.79 -8.42
N VAL A 42 54.62 -101.60 -7.59
CA VAL A 42 54.99 -100.29 -7.03
C VAL A 42 56.27 -99.77 -7.70
N PRO A 43 56.18 -98.76 -8.59
CA PRO A 43 57.35 -98.09 -9.16
C PRO A 43 58.22 -97.50 -8.05
N ASN A 44 59.53 -97.75 -8.08
CA ASN A 44 60.47 -97.17 -7.12
C ASN A 44 60.92 -95.78 -7.60
N VAL A 45 59.99 -94.84 -7.59
CA VAL A 45 60.23 -93.41 -7.84
C VAL A 45 60.31 -92.67 -6.50
N ALA A 46 60.98 -91.51 -6.47
CA ALA A 46 60.94 -90.67 -5.28
C ALA A 46 59.49 -90.23 -5.00
N THR A 47 59.14 -89.98 -3.73
CA THR A 47 57.75 -89.69 -3.32
C THR A 47 57.12 -88.52 -4.09
N ASN A 48 57.95 -87.55 -4.48
CA ASN A 48 57.61 -86.39 -5.31
C ASN A 48 57.25 -86.70 -6.77
N ASP A 49 57.60 -87.87 -7.30
CA ASP A 49 57.43 -88.24 -8.71
C ASP A 49 56.34 -89.31 -8.93
N GLN A 50 55.52 -89.58 -7.90
CA GLN A 50 54.41 -90.52 -8.00
C GLN A 50 53.25 -89.94 -8.83
N THR A 51 52.70 -90.73 -9.75
CA THR A 51 51.57 -90.35 -10.61
C THR A 51 50.28 -91.08 -10.21
N PRO A 52 49.53 -90.61 -9.19
CA PRO A 52 48.31 -91.28 -8.74
C PRO A 52 47.15 -91.10 -9.73
N THR A 53 46.46 -92.19 -10.05
CA THR A 53 45.18 -92.12 -10.77
C THR A 53 44.06 -91.70 -9.82
N PHE A 54 43.25 -90.72 -10.21
CA PHE A 54 42.15 -90.22 -9.38
C PHE A 54 40.92 -89.77 -10.20
N THR A 55 39.77 -89.79 -9.54
CA THR A 55 38.48 -89.35 -10.08
C THR A 55 38.03 -88.10 -9.32
N GLU A 56 37.24 -87.21 -9.94
CA GLU A 56 36.69 -86.05 -9.24
C GLU A 56 35.72 -86.49 -8.11
N ALA A 57 35.81 -85.86 -6.94
CA ALA A 57 34.86 -86.12 -5.86
C ALA A 57 33.47 -85.57 -6.20
N SER A 58 32.40 -86.27 -5.79
CA SER A 58 31.02 -85.86 -6.08
C SER A 58 30.60 -84.57 -5.34
N THR A 59 31.20 -84.28 -4.18
CA THR A 59 30.90 -83.10 -3.35
C THR A 59 32.17 -82.44 -2.82
N ARG A 60 32.07 -81.16 -2.44
CA ARG A 60 33.15 -80.43 -1.76
C ARG A 60 33.25 -80.89 -0.30
N ALA A 61 34.42 -81.36 0.11
CA ALA A 61 34.71 -81.75 1.49
C ALA A 61 36.17 -81.43 1.83
N ASN A 62 36.44 -81.01 3.07
CA ASN A 62 37.80 -80.71 3.51
C ASN A 62 38.72 -81.94 3.42
N ILE A 63 40.00 -81.68 3.17
CA ILE A 63 41.07 -82.69 3.23
C ILE A 63 41.33 -83.05 4.70
N VAL A 64 41.52 -84.34 4.97
CA VAL A 64 41.87 -84.84 6.31
C VAL A 64 43.16 -85.65 6.22
N SER A 65 44.00 -85.59 7.26
CA SER A 65 45.25 -86.35 7.31
C SER A 65 44.96 -87.87 7.33
N GLY A 66 45.77 -88.66 6.62
CA GLY A 66 45.60 -90.10 6.47
C GLY A 66 44.69 -90.55 5.32
N GLU A 67 44.11 -89.63 4.54
CA GLU A 67 43.33 -90.00 3.35
C GLU A 67 44.22 -90.54 2.20
N LYS A 68 43.66 -91.43 1.37
CA LYS A 68 44.32 -91.91 0.15
C LYS A 68 44.58 -90.73 -0.79
N LEU A 69 45.78 -90.68 -1.39
CA LEU A 69 46.18 -89.63 -2.34
C LEU A 69 45.14 -89.43 -3.46
N SER A 70 44.56 -90.51 -3.99
CA SER A 70 43.51 -90.43 -5.03
C SER A 70 42.24 -89.72 -4.55
N THR A 71 41.80 -89.93 -3.32
CA THR A 71 40.68 -89.19 -2.70
C THR A 71 41.03 -87.72 -2.52
N LEU A 72 42.27 -87.46 -2.09
CA LEU A 72 42.79 -86.13 -1.80
C LEU A 72 42.85 -85.27 -3.07
N PHE A 73 43.44 -85.80 -4.15
CA PHE A 73 43.43 -85.18 -5.47
C PHE A 73 42.02 -85.08 -6.08
N GLY A 74 41.14 -86.05 -5.82
CA GLY A 74 39.73 -85.99 -6.23
C GLY A 74 38.96 -84.83 -5.59
N LYS A 75 39.18 -84.56 -4.30
CA LYS A 75 38.63 -83.38 -3.59
C LYS A 75 39.24 -82.08 -4.11
N ILE A 76 40.56 -82.01 -4.27
CA ILE A 76 41.26 -80.84 -4.82
C ILE A 76 40.72 -80.50 -6.22
N LYS A 77 40.58 -81.50 -7.09
CA LYS A 77 39.94 -81.33 -8.40
C LYS A 77 38.50 -80.84 -8.27
N LYS A 78 37.69 -81.37 -7.34
CA LYS A 78 36.32 -80.90 -7.15
C LYS A 78 36.26 -79.43 -6.76
N PHE A 79 37.13 -78.98 -5.85
CA PHE A 79 37.27 -77.56 -5.54
C PHE A 79 37.67 -76.74 -6.78
N PHE A 80 38.69 -77.15 -7.54
CA PHE A 80 39.07 -76.40 -8.75
C PHE A 80 38.00 -76.41 -9.85
N THR A 81 37.32 -77.53 -10.09
CA THR A 81 36.21 -77.63 -11.05
C THR A 81 35.07 -76.70 -10.65
N ASP A 82 34.63 -76.73 -9.39
CA ASP A 82 33.53 -75.89 -8.92
C ASP A 82 33.92 -74.42 -8.68
N LEU A 83 35.22 -74.07 -8.64
CA LEU A 83 35.71 -72.68 -8.51
C LEU A 83 35.97 -72.02 -9.88
N LYS A 84 35.96 -72.79 -10.98
CA LYS A 84 36.14 -72.27 -12.33
C LYS A 84 34.93 -71.46 -12.79
N THR A 85 34.96 -70.18 -12.45
CA THR A 85 35.01 -69.06 -13.42
C THR A 85 35.42 -67.79 -12.67
N VAL A 86 34.77 -67.52 -11.52
CA VAL A 86 34.90 -66.28 -10.75
C VAL A 86 36.28 -66.10 -10.10
N ALA A 87 36.90 -67.18 -9.62
CA ALA A 87 38.15 -67.13 -8.85
C ALA A 87 39.38 -66.64 -9.65
N PHE A 88 39.30 -66.58 -10.99
CA PHE A 88 40.43 -66.26 -11.87
C PHE A 88 40.15 -65.13 -12.87
N THR A 89 38.91 -64.66 -13.01
CA THR A 89 38.54 -63.56 -13.94
C THR A 89 38.13 -62.26 -13.23
N GLY A 90 37.76 -62.33 -11.94
CA GLY A 90 37.22 -61.19 -11.19
C GLY A 90 35.78 -60.80 -11.58
N SER A 91 35.13 -61.53 -12.51
CA SER A 91 33.77 -61.23 -12.94
C SER A 91 32.72 -61.75 -11.96
N TYR A 92 31.88 -60.86 -11.46
CA TYR A 92 30.84 -61.17 -10.46
C TYR A 92 29.51 -61.64 -11.07
N THR A 93 29.32 -61.50 -12.39
CA THR A 93 28.08 -61.87 -13.08
C THR A 93 27.84 -63.39 -13.09
N ASP A 94 28.94 -64.14 -13.04
CA ASP A 94 29.00 -65.56 -13.43
C ASP A 94 28.58 -66.52 -12.29
N LEU A 95 28.11 -65.96 -11.17
CA LEU A 95 27.54 -66.67 -10.02
C LEU A 95 26.05 -66.98 -10.24
N SER A 96 25.71 -68.27 -10.36
CA SER A 96 24.35 -68.79 -10.14
C SER A 96 24.06 -68.98 -8.65
N ASN A 97 22.78 -68.94 -8.24
CA ASN A 97 22.34 -69.05 -6.83
C ASN A 97 22.92 -67.98 -5.88
N LYS A 98 23.24 -66.79 -6.41
CA LYS A 98 23.49 -65.59 -5.59
C LYS A 98 22.22 -65.13 -4.85
N PRO A 99 22.30 -64.60 -3.62
CA PRO A 99 21.17 -63.98 -2.95
C PRO A 99 20.60 -62.84 -3.81
N THR A 100 19.29 -62.86 -4.08
CA THR A 100 18.60 -61.79 -4.82
C THR A 100 18.48 -60.50 -4.02
N SER A 101 18.77 -60.54 -2.71
CA SER A 101 18.63 -59.45 -1.75
C SER A 101 19.96 -58.81 -1.35
N MET A 102 20.77 -58.37 -2.33
CA MET A 102 21.71 -57.25 -2.14
C MET A 102 21.27 -56.02 -2.95
N GLN A 103 19.95 -55.79 -3.03
CA GLN A 103 19.47 -54.42 -3.10
C GLN A 103 19.89 -53.71 -1.81
N ASN A 104 20.35 -52.46 -1.92
CA ASN A 104 20.74 -51.66 -0.77
C ASN A 104 19.60 -51.69 0.28
N PRO A 105 19.85 -52.17 1.53
CA PRO A 105 18.80 -52.31 2.53
C PRO A 105 18.14 -50.96 2.88
N ASN A 106 18.83 -49.85 2.56
CA ASN A 106 18.26 -48.52 2.53
C ASN A 106 17.90 -48.14 1.08
N SER A 107 16.78 -48.65 0.57
CA SER A 107 16.16 -48.03 -0.60
C SER A 107 15.82 -46.59 -0.26
N LEU A 108 16.28 -45.62 -1.04
CA LEU A 108 15.93 -44.22 -0.80
C LEU A 108 14.47 -44.02 -1.19
N THR A 109 13.59 -44.09 -0.19
CA THR A 109 12.15 -43.83 -0.33
C THR A 109 11.91 -42.34 -0.14
N LEU A 110 11.62 -41.64 -1.24
CA LEU A 110 11.14 -40.26 -1.20
C LEU A 110 9.61 -40.28 -1.17
N THR A 111 9.04 -39.87 -0.04
CA THR A 111 7.59 -39.77 0.17
C THR A 111 7.18 -38.30 0.18
N MET A 112 6.33 -37.89 -0.76
CA MET A 112 5.74 -36.55 -0.78
C MET A 112 4.26 -36.64 -1.14
N ASN A 113 3.41 -35.93 -0.38
CA ASN A 113 1.95 -35.88 -0.55
C ASN A 113 1.28 -37.26 -0.75
N GLY A 114 1.70 -38.27 0.03
CA GLY A 114 1.11 -39.61 0.03
C GLY A 114 1.52 -40.53 -1.13
N SER A 115 2.32 -40.04 -2.10
CA SER A 115 2.93 -40.88 -3.13
C SER A 115 4.39 -41.15 -2.78
N ALA A 116 4.79 -42.42 -2.84
CA ALA A 116 6.17 -42.86 -2.60
C ALA A 116 6.76 -43.46 -3.88
N THR A 117 7.96 -43.01 -4.25
CA THR A 117 8.73 -43.63 -5.33
C THR A 117 10.03 -44.20 -4.78
N ASN A 118 10.24 -45.49 -4.97
CA ASN A 118 11.39 -46.21 -4.42
C ASN A 118 12.52 -46.29 -5.46
N TYR A 119 13.73 -45.91 -5.07
CA TYR A 119 14.94 -46.17 -5.85
C TYR A 119 15.70 -47.36 -5.25
N ASN A 120 15.93 -48.40 -6.07
CA ASN A 120 16.52 -49.67 -5.66
C ASN A 120 18.00 -49.84 -6.06
N GLY A 121 18.66 -48.76 -6.51
CA GLY A 121 20.09 -48.81 -6.90
C GLY A 121 20.37 -49.30 -8.33
N SER A 122 19.36 -49.40 -9.21
CA SER A 122 19.58 -49.77 -10.61
C SER A 122 20.41 -48.73 -11.37
N ALA A 123 21.55 -49.15 -11.92
CA ALA A 123 22.45 -48.32 -12.73
C ALA A 123 21.82 -47.78 -14.04
N THR A 124 20.65 -48.28 -14.44
CA THR A 124 19.92 -47.86 -15.66
C THR A 124 18.79 -46.86 -15.37
N ALA A 125 18.52 -46.53 -14.10
CA ALA A 125 17.29 -45.84 -13.70
C ALA A 125 17.50 -44.35 -13.36
N SER A 126 17.75 -43.52 -14.38
CA SER A 126 17.49 -42.08 -14.26
C SER A 126 15.98 -41.83 -14.25
N LYS A 127 15.39 -41.75 -13.04
CA LYS A 127 13.97 -41.36 -12.90
C LYS A 127 13.83 -39.84 -12.85
N SER A 128 13.61 -39.23 -14.00
CA SER A 128 13.15 -37.83 -14.09
C SER A 128 11.74 -37.70 -13.52
N TRP A 129 11.57 -36.93 -12.45
CA TRP A 129 10.27 -36.69 -11.81
C TRP A 129 9.75 -35.29 -12.17
N TYR A 130 8.64 -35.22 -12.92
CA TYR A 130 7.85 -34.00 -13.03
C TYR A 130 6.87 -33.92 -11.86
N ALA A 131 6.82 -32.77 -11.17
CA ALA A 131 5.89 -32.56 -10.07
C ALA A 131 4.43 -32.81 -10.54
N PRO A 132 3.68 -33.73 -9.90
CA PRO A 132 2.37 -34.13 -10.40
C PRO A 132 1.32 -33.04 -10.12
N THR A 133 0.96 -32.28 -11.14
CA THR A 133 -0.19 -31.37 -11.12
C THR A 133 -1.49 -32.15 -11.37
N SER A 134 -1.84 -33.06 -10.46
CA SER A 134 -3.14 -33.75 -10.45
C SER A 134 -4.28 -32.90 -9.88
N ALA A 135 -3.97 -31.72 -9.34
CA ALA A 135 -4.89 -30.59 -9.20
C ALA A 135 -4.54 -29.55 -10.27
N GLY A 136 -5.57 -29.07 -10.99
CA GLY A 136 -5.40 -28.43 -12.30
C GLY A 136 -4.70 -27.06 -12.31
N THR A 137 -4.17 -26.70 -13.48
CA THR A 137 -3.57 -25.41 -13.83
C THR A 137 -4.54 -24.22 -13.84
N ALA A 138 -5.77 -24.38 -13.35
CA ALA A 138 -6.76 -23.32 -13.27
C ALA A 138 -6.35 -22.25 -12.24
N GLY A 139 -6.17 -21.01 -12.69
CA GLY A 139 -5.85 -19.84 -11.85
C GLY A 139 -4.36 -19.61 -11.55
N TYR A 140 -3.49 -20.60 -11.73
CA TYR A 140 -2.05 -20.46 -11.43
C TYR A 140 -1.29 -19.82 -12.61
N ARG A 141 -0.43 -18.84 -12.33
CA ARG A 141 0.44 -18.21 -13.34
C ARG A 141 1.86 -18.79 -13.28
N LEU A 142 2.38 -19.29 -14.39
CA LEU A 142 3.77 -19.74 -14.49
C LEU A 142 4.71 -18.53 -14.35
N ILE A 143 5.57 -18.52 -13.33
CA ILE A 143 6.55 -17.44 -13.07
C ILE A 143 7.85 -17.71 -13.83
N SER A 144 8.28 -18.96 -13.90
CA SER A 144 9.49 -19.36 -14.63
C SER A 144 9.44 -20.81 -15.08
N ASN A 145 10.11 -21.08 -16.21
CA ASN A 145 10.27 -22.40 -16.83
C ASN A 145 11.74 -22.64 -17.20
N GLY A 146 12.63 -22.51 -16.20
CA GLY A 146 14.06 -22.83 -16.34
C GLY A 146 14.33 -24.33 -16.26
N SER A 147 15.60 -24.74 -16.21
CA SER A 147 16.01 -26.16 -16.06
C SER A 147 15.80 -26.75 -14.65
N GLY A 148 14.81 -26.24 -13.92
CA GLY A 148 14.40 -26.68 -12.58
C GLY A 148 12.88 -26.85 -12.51
N ALA A 149 12.35 -27.22 -11.34
CA ALA A 149 10.91 -27.39 -11.18
C ALA A 149 10.15 -26.08 -11.51
N PRO A 150 9.04 -26.14 -12.27
CA PRO A 150 8.29 -24.95 -12.68
C PRO A 150 7.72 -24.24 -11.46
N VAL A 151 7.97 -22.92 -11.36
CA VAL A 151 7.48 -22.10 -10.25
C VAL A 151 6.14 -21.48 -10.63
N TRP A 152 5.09 -21.85 -9.91
CA TRP A 152 3.72 -21.37 -10.14
C TRP A 152 3.29 -20.38 -9.07
N GLN A 153 2.81 -19.21 -9.48
CA GLN A 153 2.13 -18.26 -8.60
C GLN A 153 0.70 -18.72 -8.41
N GLN A 154 0.28 -18.91 -7.15
CA GLN A 154 -1.14 -18.85 -6.83
C GLN A 154 -1.66 -17.44 -7.15
N PRO A 155 -2.90 -17.29 -7.63
CA PRO A 155 -3.56 -16.00 -7.60
C PRO A 155 -3.68 -15.56 -6.12
N PRO A 156 -3.61 -14.26 -5.81
CA PRO A 156 -3.61 -13.78 -4.42
C PRO A 156 -4.97 -13.94 -3.71
N TYR A 157 -5.92 -14.64 -4.32
CA TYR A 157 -7.28 -14.90 -3.87
C TYR A 157 -7.76 -16.28 -4.35
N ALA A 158 -8.68 -16.90 -3.62
CA ALA A 158 -9.46 -18.03 -4.11
C ALA A 158 -10.69 -17.52 -4.89
N GLU A 159 -11.07 -18.17 -5.98
CA GLU A 159 -12.30 -17.79 -6.71
C GLU A 159 -13.51 -18.59 -6.20
N CYS A 160 -14.59 -17.86 -5.91
CA CYS A 160 -15.91 -18.40 -5.62
C CYS A 160 -16.80 -18.24 -6.87
N THR A 161 -17.11 -19.37 -7.50
CA THR A 161 -17.97 -19.45 -8.70
C THR A 161 -19.42 -19.79 -8.39
N THR A 162 -19.81 -19.82 -7.11
CA THR A 162 -21.19 -20.10 -6.70
C THR A 162 -22.14 -19.01 -7.22
N ASN A 163 -23.27 -19.43 -7.80
CA ASN A 163 -24.34 -18.54 -8.28
C ASN A 163 -24.78 -17.50 -7.24
N ASP A 164 -25.28 -16.38 -7.73
CA ASP A 164 -25.66 -15.20 -6.95
C ASP A 164 -26.70 -15.51 -5.87
N ASN A 165 -27.78 -16.18 -6.27
CA ASN A 165 -28.97 -16.48 -5.47
C ASN A 165 -28.76 -17.59 -4.42
N VAL A 166 -27.63 -18.30 -4.44
CA VAL A 166 -27.30 -19.38 -3.50
C VAL A 166 -26.57 -18.81 -2.28
N ALA A 167 -27.08 -18.99 -1.06
CA ALA A 167 -26.43 -18.50 0.15
C ALA A 167 -25.17 -19.29 0.55
N ALA A 168 -25.12 -20.60 0.29
CA ALA A 168 -23.95 -21.43 0.55
C ALA A 168 -22.87 -21.26 -0.52
N LYS A 169 -21.83 -20.46 -0.21
CA LYS A 169 -20.67 -20.21 -1.07
C LYS A 169 -19.55 -21.22 -0.78
N THR A 170 -18.77 -21.57 -1.80
CA THR A 170 -17.70 -22.58 -1.69
C THR A 170 -16.42 -22.13 -2.38
N VAL A 171 -15.26 -22.38 -1.76
CA VAL A 171 -13.93 -22.17 -2.36
C VAL A 171 -12.98 -23.31 -2.00
N SER A 172 -11.97 -23.53 -2.85
CA SER A 172 -10.92 -24.52 -2.62
C SER A 172 -9.54 -23.85 -2.57
N ILE A 173 -8.87 -23.99 -1.42
CA ILE A 173 -7.51 -23.50 -1.17
C ILE A 173 -6.62 -24.70 -0.82
N SER A 174 -5.58 -24.95 -1.60
CA SER A 174 -4.63 -26.04 -1.38
C SER A 174 -3.87 -25.87 -0.07
N ASN A 175 -3.70 -26.97 0.68
CA ASN A 175 -3.03 -27.01 1.99
C ASN A 175 -3.63 -26.10 3.07
N PHE A 176 -4.88 -25.64 2.89
CA PHE A 176 -5.58 -24.83 3.89
C PHE A 176 -5.94 -25.66 5.13
N ARG A 177 -5.77 -25.04 6.31
CA ARG A 177 -6.24 -25.55 7.61
C ARG A 177 -7.02 -24.46 8.31
N LEU A 178 -8.25 -24.77 8.72
CA LEU A 178 -9.06 -23.85 9.52
C LEU A 178 -8.51 -23.75 10.94
N VAL A 179 -8.11 -22.54 11.34
CA VAL A 179 -7.68 -22.16 12.70
C VAL A 179 -8.22 -20.77 13.01
N ILE A 180 -8.37 -20.41 14.29
CA ILE A 180 -8.72 -19.04 14.69
C ILE A 180 -7.64 -18.08 14.16
N GLY A 181 -8.06 -16.98 13.53
CA GLY A 181 -7.17 -16.04 12.87
C GLY A 181 -6.75 -16.44 11.44
N ALA A 182 -7.23 -17.57 10.89
CA ALA A 182 -7.00 -17.92 9.49
C ALA A 182 -7.54 -16.80 8.58
N ARG A 183 -6.67 -16.21 7.76
CA ARG A 183 -6.96 -15.07 6.88
C ARG A 183 -6.84 -15.50 5.42
N ILE A 184 -7.87 -15.23 4.63
CA ILE A 184 -7.96 -15.58 3.21
C ILE A 184 -8.53 -14.40 2.41
N VAL A 185 -8.24 -14.35 1.12
CA VAL A 185 -8.93 -13.46 0.18
C VAL A 185 -9.78 -14.32 -0.76
N VAL A 186 -11.05 -13.95 -0.95
CA VAL A 186 -11.98 -14.65 -1.83
C VAL A 186 -12.57 -13.66 -2.83
N LYS A 187 -12.34 -13.92 -4.12
CA LYS A 187 -13.00 -13.22 -5.22
C LYS A 187 -14.32 -13.91 -5.53
N PHE A 188 -15.42 -13.18 -5.46
CA PHE A 188 -16.75 -13.69 -5.77
C PHE A 188 -17.12 -13.31 -7.20
N ASN A 189 -17.28 -14.30 -8.09
CA ASN A 189 -17.54 -14.01 -9.50
C ASN A 189 -18.95 -13.44 -9.75
N SER A 190 -19.85 -13.59 -8.79
CA SER A 190 -21.21 -13.05 -8.80
C SER A 190 -21.50 -12.31 -7.49
N SER A 191 -22.27 -11.22 -7.55
CA SER A 191 -22.90 -10.60 -6.36
C SER A 191 -23.69 -11.65 -5.59
N HIS A 192 -23.88 -11.53 -4.28
CA HIS A 192 -24.81 -12.41 -3.56
C HIS A 192 -26.21 -11.77 -3.49
N THR A 193 -27.22 -12.45 -4.04
CA THR A 193 -28.61 -11.95 -4.19
C THR A 193 -29.62 -12.77 -3.37
N SER A 194 -29.16 -13.75 -2.59
CA SER A 194 -30.00 -14.55 -1.71
C SER A 194 -30.48 -13.76 -0.50
N THR A 195 -31.75 -13.89 -0.11
CA THR A 195 -32.27 -13.29 1.13
C THR A 195 -31.76 -13.99 2.40
N GLU A 196 -31.25 -15.21 2.27
CA GLU A 196 -30.62 -15.97 3.35
C GLU A 196 -29.19 -15.49 3.64
N GLY A 197 -28.72 -15.70 4.88
CA GLY A 197 -27.37 -15.33 5.29
C GLY A 197 -26.29 -16.14 4.56
N ALA A 198 -25.38 -15.46 3.87
CA ALA A 198 -24.27 -16.08 3.16
C ALA A 198 -23.40 -16.91 4.12
N THR A 199 -23.00 -18.10 3.67
CA THR A 199 -22.01 -18.95 4.35
C THR A 199 -20.87 -19.27 3.39
N LEU A 200 -19.68 -19.54 3.92
CA LEU A 200 -18.51 -19.95 3.15
C LEU A 200 -17.95 -21.26 3.69
N ASN A 201 -17.87 -22.27 2.81
CA ASN A 201 -17.10 -23.49 3.03
C ASN A 201 -15.76 -23.38 2.29
N VAL A 202 -14.65 -23.47 3.02
CA VAL A 202 -13.28 -23.38 2.49
C VAL A 202 -12.66 -24.77 2.56
N SER A 203 -12.28 -25.35 1.42
CA SER A 203 -11.57 -26.66 1.35
C SER A 203 -12.23 -27.78 2.18
N ASN A 204 -13.57 -27.82 2.19
CA ASN A 204 -14.38 -28.78 2.96
C ASN A 204 -14.23 -28.72 4.50
N THR A 205 -13.81 -27.59 5.08
CA THR A 205 -13.78 -27.40 6.55
C THR A 205 -15.15 -27.11 7.18
N GLY A 206 -16.23 -27.23 6.38
CA GLY A 206 -17.60 -26.94 6.78
C GLY A 206 -18.00 -25.49 6.46
N ALA A 207 -19.27 -25.28 6.15
CA ALA A 207 -19.82 -23.96 5.90
C ALA A 207 -19.90 -23.14 7.21
N LYS A 208 -19.39 -21.91 7.18
CA LYS A 208 -19.42 -20.96 8.30
C LYS A 208 -20.05 -19.64 7.84
N PRO A 209 -20.85 -18.94 8.67
CA PRO A 209 -21.46 -17.67 8.28
C PRO A 209 -20.42 -16.65 7.82
N ILE A 210 -20.71 -15.93 6.73
CA ILE A 210 -19.98 -14.71 6.36
C ILE A 210 -20.70 -13.55 7.05
N ILE A 211 -19.94 -12.77 7.81
CA ILE A 211 -20.45 -11.69 8.63
C ILE A 211 -19.62 -10.42 8.46
N LYS A 212 -20.27 -9.28 8.69
CA LYS A 212 -19.59 -7.99 8.90
C LYS A 212 -19.88 -7.44 10.28
N PHE A 213 -19.07 -6.50 10.74
CA PHE A 213 -19.44 -5.69 11.90
C PHE A 213 -20.71 -4.89 11.58
N GLY A 214 -21.75 -5.06 12.38
CA GLY A 214 -22.99 -4.29 12.24
C GLY A 214 -22.79 -2.86 12.73
N ALA A 215 -23.46 -1.88 12.10
CA ALA A 215 -23.36 -0.46 12.46
C ALA A 215 -23.66 -0.18 13.96
N ARG A 216 -24.44 -1.04 14.62
CA ARG A 216 -24.80 -0.95 16.05
C ARG A 216 -23.66 -1.33 17.01
N SER A 217 -22.57 -1.96 16.53
CA SER A 217 -21.41 -2.34 17.37
C SER A 217 -20.58 -1.15 17.86
N PHE A 218 -20.83 0.07 17.36
CA PHE A 218 -20.08 1.29 17.70
C PHE A 218 -20.49 1.99 19.00
N PHE A 219 -21.68 1.69 19.54
CA PHE A 219 -22.25 2.38 20.71
C PHE A 219 -22.38 1.46 21.93
N HIS A 220 -22.01 0.19 21.82
CA HIS A 220 -22.04 -0.78 22.91
C HIS A 220 -20.68 -1.50 22.98
N ASN A 221 -19.75 -0.93 23.76
CA ASN A 221 -18.39 -1.46 24.01
C ASN A 221 -18.33 -2.83 24.72
N GLY A 222 -19.45 -3.56 24.80
CA GLY A 222 -19.55 -4.92 25.35
C GLY A 222 -20.36 -5.89 24.50
N VAL A 223 -20.89 -5.49 23.33
CA VAL A 223 -21.68 -6.37 22.45
C VAL A 223 -21.16 -6.28 21.02
N ILE A 224 -20.44 -7.32 20.59
CA ILE A 224 -20.02 -7.46 19.20
C ILE A 224 -21.25 -7.82 18.36
N SER A 225 -21.94 -6.81 17.85
CA SER A 225 -23.08 -7.00 16.95
C SER A 225 -22.57 -7.38 15.56
N TYR A 226 -22.52 -8.68 15.29
CA TYR A 226 -22.25 -9.22 13.98
C TYR A 226 -23.51 -9.21 13.11
N ALA A 227 -23.39 -8.73 11.87
CA ALA A 227 -24.46 -8.72 10.89
C ALA A 227 -24.20 -9.79 9.82
N PRO A 228 -25.12 -10.76 9.61
CA PRO A 228 -25.07 -11.65 8.46
C PRO A 228 -25.10 -10.89 7.14
N ILE A 229 -24.41 -11.42 6.13
CA ILE A 229 -24.49 -10.92 4.76
C ILE A 229 -25.72 -11.52 4.09
N THR A 230 -26.69 -10.68 3.72
CA THR A 230 -27.86 -11.03 2.91
C THR A 230 -27.80 -10.29 1.57
N SER A 231 -28.77 -10.51 0.68
CA SER A 231 -28.94 -9.81 -0.61
C SER A 231 -28.76 -8.29 -0.52
N SER A 232 -29.29 -7.68 0.54
CA SER A 232 -29.23 -6.24 0.78
C SER A 232 -27.98 -5.77 1.56
N LYS A 233 -27.04 -6.66 1.87
CA LYS A 233 -25.82 -6.34 2.66
C LYS A 233 -24.56 -6.93 2.02
N SER A 234 -24.64 -7.11 0.71
CA SER A 234 -23.84 -7.97 -0.16
C SER A 234 -22.65 -7.30 -0.85
N TRP A 235 -21.77 -8.13 -1.41
CA TRP A 235 -20.72 -7.74 -2.34
C TRP A 235 -21.20 -7.68 -3.79
N SER A 236 -20.45 -6.98 -4.64
CA SER A 236 -20.64 -6.89 -6.09
C SER A 236 -20.00 -8.06 -6.85
N ALA A 237 -20.46 -8.32 -8.07
CA ALA A 237 -19.80 -9.29 -8.95
C ALA A 237 -18.33 -8.90 -9.21
N LEU A 238 -17.45 -9.89 -9.19
CA LEU A 238 -15.98 -9.78 -9.32
C LEU A 238 -15.26 -9.09 -8.13
N GLU A 239 -15.98 -8.75 -7.06
CA GLU A 239 -15.42 -8.17 -5.83
C GLU A 239 -14.62 -9.23 -5.03
N SER A 240 -13.47 -8.83 -4.48
CA SER A 240 -12.62 -9.69 -3.64
C SER A 240 -12.70 -9.27 -2.18
N LEU A 241 -13.22 -10.13 -1.33
CA LEU A 241 -13.31 -9.89 0.12
C LEU A 241 -12.12 -10.51 0.84
N GLU A 242 -11.57 -9.78 1.80
CA GLU A 242 -10.62 -10.31 2.77
C GLU A 242 -11.37 -10.77 4.01
N LEU A 243 -11.17 -12.04 4.37
CA LEU A 243 -11.94 -12.74 5.40
C LEU A 243 -11.01 -13.31 6.47
N VAL A 244 -11.35 -13.11 7.74
CA VAL A 244 -10.65 -13.70 8.90
C VAL A 244 -11.61 -14.60 9.68
N TYR A 245 -11.18 -15.81 10.00
CA TYR A 245 -11.96 -16.74 10.82
C TYR A 245 -11.85 -16.40 12.32
N ASP A 246 -12.96 -16.04 12.96
CA ASP A 246 -12.98 -15.67 14.39
C ASP A 246 -13.05 -16.89 15.35
N GLY A 247 -13.19 -18.10 14.81
CA GLY A 247 -13.46 -19.33 15.57
C GLY A 247 -14.87 -19.90 15.33
N THR A 248 -15.80 -19.08 14.84
CA THR A 248 -17.19 -19.45 14.53
C THR A 248 -17.59 -19.03 13.10
N ASN A 249 -17.15 -17.87 12.64
CA ASN A 249 -17.60 -17.19 11.43
C ASN A 249 -16.42 -16.67 10.58
N TRP A 250 -16.69 -16.35 9.31
CA TRP A 250 -15.81 -15.58 8.45
C TRP A 250 -16.15 -14.09 8.54
N VAL A 251 -15.29 -13.31 9.19
CA VAL A 251 -15.44 -11.87 9.35
C VAL A 251 -14.80 -11.14 8.18
N ILE A 252 -15.57 -10.30 7.49
CA ILE A 252 -15.03 -9.38 6.47
C ILE A 252 -14.18 -8.31 7.15
N VAL A 253 -12.91 -8.21 6.74
CA VAL A 253 -11.93 -7.23 7.25
C VAL A 253 -11.37 -6.30 6.17
N GLY A 254 -11.69 -6.56 4.90
CA GLY A 254 -11.30 -5.74 3.76
C GLY A 254 -12.05 -6.12 2.48
N SER A 255 -12.00 -5.27 1.47
CA SER A 255 -12.54 -5.55 0.12
C SER A 255 -11.71 -4.87 -0.98
N SER A 256 -11.71 -5.44 -2.19
CA SER A 256 -11.26 -4.81 -3.43
C SER A 256 -12.36 -3.97 -4.11
N GLY A 257 -13.61 -4.08 -3.65
CA GLY A 257 -14.66 -3.10 -3.87
C GLY A 257 -14.45 -1.88 -2.95
N TYR A 258 -15.40 -0.94 -2.95
CA TYR A 258 -15.29 0.35 -2.27
C TYR A 258 -14.68 0.27 -0.85
N THR A 259 -13.75 1.18 -0.61
CA THR A 259 -12.73 1.17 0.45
C THR A 259 -13.23 0.79 1.86
N SER A 260 -12.72 -0.32 2.39
CA SER A 260 -12.67 -0.61 3.82
C SER A 260 -11.21 -0.68 4.27
N GLY A 261 -10.79 0.33 5.04
CA GLY A 261 -9.46 0.42 5.64
C GLY A 261 -9.55 0.10 7.12
N GLY A 262 -9.25 -1.15 7.48
CA GLY A 262 -9.38 -1.65 8.85
C GLY A 262 -8.81 -0.72 9.94
N ARG A 263 -9.39 -0.77 11.14
CA ARG A 263 -9.04 0.09 12.29
C ARG A 263 -7.51 0.24 12.41
N ASN A 264 -7.02 1.49 12.35
CA ASN A 264 -5.61 1.94 12.21
C ASN A 264 -5.07 2.11 10.76
N SER A 265 -5.94 2.17 9.75
CA SER A 265 -5.58 2.59 8.39
C SER A 265 -5.21 4.08 8.30
N SER A 266 -4.35 4.46 7.36
CA SER A 266 -4.10 5.86 6.97
C SER A 266 -5.23 6.47 6.11
N VAL A 267 -6.18 5.64 5.68
CA VAL A 267 -7.42 6.04 4.98
C VAL A 267 -8.61 5.42 5.70
N ILE A 268 -9.54 6.25 6.16
CA ILE A 268 -10.74 5.85 6.90
C ILE A 268 -11.98 6.31 6.12
N THR A 269 -12.99 5.45 5.95
CA THR A 269 -14.25 5.76 5.26
C THR A 269 -15.41 5.88 6.24
N ILE A 270 -16.24 6.93 6.10
CA ILE A 270 -17.42 7.19 6.95
C ILE A 270 -18.67 7.36 6.08
N GLY A 271 -19.73 6.60 6.33
CA GLY A 271 -21.04 6.75 5.67
C GLY A 271 -22.04 7.60 6.46
N SER A 272 -22.95 8.27 5.74
CA SER A 272 -24.03 9.10 6.31
C SER A 272 -25.23 8.28 6.79
N THR A 273 -26.11 8.90 7.58
CA THR A 273 -27.38 8.34 8.06
C THR A 273 -28.47 8.34 7.02
N THR A 274 -28.45 9.30 6.08
CA THR A 274 -29.37 9.34 4.93
C THR A 274 -29.11 8.21 3.95
N ASP A 275 -27.92 7.60 4.07
CA ASP A 275 -27.34 6.63 3.17
C ASP A 275 -27.00 5.34 3.93
N GLU A 276 -27.99 4.79 4.66
CA GLU A 276 -28.12 3.33 4.85
C GLU A 276 -28.39 2.67 3.47
N VAL A 277 -27.48 2.88 2.53
CA VAL A 277 -27.43 2.19 1.25
C VAL A 277 -26.99 0.76 1.55
N GLU A 278 -28.01 -0.06 1.73
CA GLU A 278 -27.98 -1.52 1.76
C GLU A 278 -26.93 -2.06 0.76
N GLY A 279 -25.78 -2.46 1.31
CA GLY A 279 -24.64 -3.02 0.55
C GLY A 279 -23.29 -2.37 0.86
N ARG A 280 -23.23 -1.07 1.22
CA ARG A 280 -21.94 -0.37 1.33
C ARG A 280 -21.06 -0.87 2.50
N TYR A 281 -19.76 -0.96 2.22
CA TYR A 281 -18.71 -1.21 3.20
C TYR A 281 -18.05 0.13 3.55
N VAL A 282 -17.99 0.45 4.85
CA VAL A 282 -17.32 1.63 5.40
C VAL A 282 -16.71 1.26 6.75
N ASP A 283 -15.73 2.03 7.19
CA ASP A 283 -15.06 1.81 8.47
C ASP A 283 -15.91 2.33 9.65
N TYR A 284 -16.72 3.37 9.40
CA TYR A 284 -17.67 3.95 10.37
C TYR A 284 -18.99 4.34 9.67
N MET A 285 -20.13 4.21 10.36
CA MET A 285 -21.41 4.80 9.94
C MET A 285 -21.86 5.81 10.98
N CYS A 286 -22.35 6.97 10.55
CA CYS A 286 -23.15 7.85 11.40
C CYS A 286 -24.50 7.17 11.72
N ASN A 287 -25.10 7.48 12.88
CA ASN A 287 -26.42 7.00 13.27
C ASN A 287 -27.40 8.19 13.40
N GLN A 288 -28.68 7.99 13.10
CA GLN A 288 -29.66 9.09 13.01
C GLN A 288 -30.01 9.80 14.33
N TYR A 289 -29.52 9.29 15.46
CA TYR A 289 -29.78 9.80 16.80
C TYR A 289 -28.59 10.55 17.40
N GLU A 290 -27.41 10.46 16.78
CA GLU A 290 -26.16 11.01 17.33
C GLU A 290 -25.50 12.02 16.39
N ASP A 291 -24.73 12.92 17.01
CA ASP A 291 -23.92 13.91 16.33
C ASP A 291 -22.84 13.23 15.47
N ALA A 292 -22.84 13.51 14.15
CA ALA A 292 -21.87 12.94 13.22
C ALA A 292 -20.42 13.34 13.58
N GLY A 293 -20.24 14.46 14.30
CA GLY A 293 -18.97 14.93 14.83
C GLY A 293 -18.33 13.95 15.81
N ILE A 294 -19.11 13.19 16.58
CA ILE A 294 -18.59 12.13 17.47
C ILE A 294 -17.93 11.01 16.67
N VAL A 295 -18.50 10.67 15.51
CA VAL A 295 -17.97 9.62 14.62
C VAL A 295 -16.74 10.12 13.87
N ILE A 296 -16.79 11.35 13.33
CA ILE A 296 -15.67 11.97 12.62
C ILE A 296 -14.48 12.21 13.58
N GLN A 297 -14.73 12.64 14.82
CA GLN A 297 -13.67 12.80 15.83
C GLN A 297 -12.97 11.48 16.12
N LYS A 298 -13.71 10.38 16.34
CA LYS A 298 -13.12 9.04 16.54
C LYS A 298 -12.25 8.61 15.36
N ALA A 299 -12.65 8.94 14.12
CA ALA A 299 -11.83 8.68 12.94
C ALA A 299 -10.52 9.49 12.97
N ILE A 300 -10.57 10.79 13.27
CA ILE A 300 -9.38 11.66 13.44
C ILE A 300 -8.44 11.11 14.54
N ASP A 301 -9.00 10.69 15.67
CA ASP A 301 -8.26 10.14 16.82
C ASP A 301 -7.53 8.83 16.46
N LEU A 302 -8.09 8.03 15.55
CA LEU A 302 -7.53 6.74 15.11
C LEU A 302 -6.56 6.85 13.91
N LEU A 303 -6.42 8.01 13.27
CA LEU A 303 -5.39 8.21 12.23
C LEU A 303 -3.96 7.99 12.80
N PRO A 304 -3.01 7.47 12.00
CA PRO A 304 -1.60 7.38 12.41
C PRO A 304 -0.99 8.73 12.82
N LYS A 305 0.09 8.72 13.61
CA LYS A 305 0.80 9.95 14.02
C LYS A 305 1.31 10.79 12.84
N SER A 306 1.58 10.17 11.69
CA SER A 306 1.93 10.83 10.42
C SER A 306 0.78 11.60 9.78
N GLY A 307 -0.44 11.49 10.30
CA GLY A 307 -1.66 11.95 9.65
C GLY A 307 -2.30 10.90 8.75
N GLY A 308 -3.36 11.31 8.05
CA GLY A 308 -4.08 10.47 7.10
C GLY A 308 -5.32 11.13 6.52
N LYS A 309 -6.11 10.34 5.78
CA LYS A 309 -7.29 10.77 5.01
C LYS A 309 -8.56 10.16 5.58
N ILE A 310 -9.60 10.96 5.67
CA ILE A 310 -10.97 10.56 6.00
C ILE A 310 -11.82 10.81 4.75
N ILE A 311 -12.46 9.77 4.25
CA ILE A 311 -13.40 9.82 3.13
C ILE A 311 -14.81 9.85 3.72
N LEU A 312 -15.52 10.94 3.50
CA LEU A 312 -16.96 11.03 3.73
C LEU A 312 -17.66 10.61 2.44
N LEU A 313 -18.51 9.59 2.49
CA LEU A 313 -19.32 9.21 1.34
C LEU A 313 -20.39 10.28 1.04
N GLU A 314 -21.20 10.04 0.00
CA GLU A 314 -22.40 10.85 -0.24
C GLU A 314 -23.33 10.86 0.99
N GLY A 315 -24.10 11.95 1.10
CA GLY A 315 -25.03 12.15 2.19
C GLY A 315 -24.71 13.38 3.05
N THR A 316 -25.51 13.53 4.11
CA THR A 316 -25.46 14.70 5.00
C THR A 316 -24.95 14.33 6.40
N TYR A 317 -23.95 15.05 6.88
CA TYR A 317 -23.32 14.88 8.18
C TYR A 317 -23.65 16.10 9.04
N ASN A 318 -24.51 15.94 10.04
CA ASN A 318 -24.94 17.03 10.91
C ASN A 318 -24.11 17.04 12.21
N LEU A 319 -23.44 18.16 12.46
CA LEU A 319 -22.51 18.37 13.57
C LEU A 319 -23.04 19.45 14.53
N SER A 320 -22.92 19.21 15.84
CA SER A 320 -23.11 20.22 16.89
C SER A 320 -21.87 20.42 17.77
N THR A 321 -21.05 19.37 17.87
CA THR A 321 -19.69 19.38 18.43
C THR A 321 -18.68 19.99 17.47
N GLN A 322 -17.68 20.68 18.03
CA GLN A 322 -16.47 21.14 17.34
C GLN A 322 -15.49 19.98 17.25
N LEU A 323 -14.89 19.77 16.07
CA LEU A 323 -13.84 18.77 15.88
C LEU A 323 -12.47 19.32 16.34
N THR A 324 -11.56 18.43 16.73
CA THR A 324 -10.19 18.77 17.08
C THR A 324 -9.20 17.79 16.43
N HIS A 325 -8.00 18.26 16.09
CA HIS A 325 -6.94 17.39 15.58
C HIS A 325 -5.54 17.86 16.00
N SER A 326 -4.60 16.91 16.05
CA SER A 326 -3.18 17.12 16.39
C SER A 326 -2.23 16.60 15.31
N LYS A 327 -2.79 16.11 14.20
CA LYS A 327 -2.13 15.37 13.10
C LYS A 327 -2.52 16.01 11.77
N ASN A 328 -1.71 15.84 10.72
CA ASN A 328 -2.11 16.29 9.39
C ASN A 328 -3.34 15.49 8.91
N ILE A 329 -4.40 16.18 8.47
CA ILE A 329 -5.65 15.54 8.03
C ILE A 329 -6.05 15.98 6.62
N ILE A 330 -6.61 15.03 5.88
CA ILE A 330 -7.40 15.28 4.68
C ILE A 330 -8.82 14.79 4.97
N ILE A 331 -9.84 15.62 4.79
CA ILE A 331 -11.24 15.19 4.81
C ILE A 331 -11.82 15.42 3.40
N GLU A 332 -12.26 14.36 2.76
CA GLU A 332 -12.65 14.37 1.34
C GLU A 332 -14.06 13.79 1.15
N GLY A 333 -14.93 14.53 0.49
CA GLY A 333 -16.25 14.07 0.06
C GLY A 333 -16.24 13.47 -1.34
N GLN A 334 -17.42 13.06 -1.82
CA GLN A 334 -17.62 12.53 -3.17
C GLN A 334 -18.04 13.61 -4.21
N GLY A 335 -18.23 14.86 -3.78
CA GLY A 335 -18.50 16.01 -4.65
C GLY A 335 -19.29 17.13 -3.96
N LYS A 336 -19.16 18.36 -4.47
CA LYS A 336 -20.08 19.46 -4.17
C LYS A 336 -21.53 19.04 -4.45
N GLY A 337 -22.46 19.40 -3.58
CA GLY A 337 -23.87 18.99 -3.67
C GLY A 337 -24.15 17.52 -3.30
N ILE A 338 -23.12 16.66 -3.21
CA ILE A 338 -23.22 15.21 -2.96
C ILE A 338 -22.91 14.90 -1.49
N THR A 339 -21.73 15.31 -1.01
CA THR A 339 -21.31 15.16 0.39
C THR A 339 -21.43 16.50 1.12
N LYS A 340 -22.15 16.53 2.26
CA LYS A 340 -22.47 17.78 2.96
C LYS A 340 -22.16 17.69 4.45
N ILE A 341 -21.30 18.58 4.95
CA ILE A 341 -21.13 18.83 6.37
C ILE A 341 -22.02 20.02 6.75
N ASN A 342 -22.98 19.82 7.64
CA ASN A 342 -23.75 20.89 8.26
C ASN A 342 -23.27 21.04 9.70
N THR A 343 -22.70 22.18 10.08
CA THR A 343 -22.32 22.45 11.47
C THR A 343 -23.18 23.55 12.10
N SER A 344 -23.66 23.26 13.30
CA SER A 344 -24.30 24.22 14.19
C SER A 344 -23.32 24.81 15.22
N ASN A 345 -22.05 24.41 15.17
CA ASN A 345 -20.96 25.00 15.95
C ASN A 345 -20.37 26.24 15.24
N LYS A 346 -19.75 27.14 15.99
CA LYS A 346 -19.13 28.36 15.42
C LYS A 346 -17.78 28.08 14.76
N VAL A 347 -17.05 27.07 15.26
CA VAL A 347 -15.83 26.53 14.66
C VAL A 347 -16.13 25.12 14.18
N LEU A 348 -15.77 24.77 12.94
CA LEU A 348 -15.93 23.39 12.46
C LEU A 348 -14.90 22.49 13.12
N ILE A 349 -13.63 22.91 13.04
CA ILE A 349 -12.46 22.14 13.44
C ILE A 349 -11.29 23.04 13.82
N SER A 350 -10.59 22.69 14.90
CA SER A 350 -9.40 23.40 15.36
C SER A 350 -8.23 22.45 15.64
N LYS A 351 -7.01 22.97 15.54
CA LYS A 351 -5.83 22.29 16.04
C LYS A 351 -5.86 22.20 17.58
N THR A 352 -5.19 21.21 18.16
CA THR A 352 -4.74 21.30 19.55
C THR A 352 -3.58 22.29 19.65
N SER A 353 -3.56 23.11 20.70
CA SER A 353 -2.76 24.35 20.81
C SER A 353 -1.25 24.23 20.62
N GLU A 354 -0.70 23.03 20.73
CA GLU A 354 0.74 22.75 20.66
C GLU A 354 1.20 22.24 19.27
N THR A 355 0.35 22.35 18.23
CA THR A 355 0.59 21.66 16.94
C THR A 355 0.61 22.55 15.70
N ASN A 356 1.53 22.23 14.80
CA ASN A 356 1.61 22.74 13.42
C ASN A 356 0.86 21.84 12.42
N ALA A 357 -0.19 21.15 12.89
CA ALA A 357 -0.97 20.22 12.08
C ALA A 357 -1.68 20.93 10.92
N THR A 358 -1.67 20.33 9.74
CA THR A 358 -2.34 20.87 8.55
C THR A 358 -3.71 20.24 8.34
N ALA A 359 -4.61 20.96 7.65
CA ALA A 359 -5.92 20.43 7.28
C ALA A 359 -6.25 20.70 5.81
N VAL A 360 -6.82 19.71 5.13
CA VAL A 360 -7.22 19.77 3.71
C VAL A 360 -8.66 19.28 3.58
N PHE A 361 -9.50 20.05 2.90
CA PHE A 361 -10.92 19.71 2.66
C PHE A 361 -11.17 19.62 1.16
N LYS A 362 -11.70 18.49 0.69
CA LYS A 362 -11.93 18.26 -0.74
C LYS A 362 -13.35 17.83 -1.07
N ASN A 363 -13.85 18.23 -2.23
CA ASN A 363 -15.05 17.66 -2.87
C ASN A 363 -16.30 17.60 -1.98
N MET A 364 -16.67 18.69 -1.28
CA MET A 364 -17.83 18.71 -0.38
C MET A 364 -18.47 20.09 -0.21
N ASP A 365 -19.70 20.12 0.31
CA ASP A 365 -20.31 21.33 0.85
C ASP A 365 -20.06 21.41 2.37
N ILE A 366 -19.74 22.61 2.87
CA ILE A 366 -19.53 22.89 4.30
C ILE A 366 -20.44 24.05 4.70
N ASN A 367 -21.50 23.78 5.46
CA ASN A 367 -22.54 24.74 5.81
C ASN A 367 -22.49 25.08 7.30
N PHE A 368 -22.17 26.33 7.63
CA PHE A 368 -22.26 26.89 8.97
C PHE A 368 -23.65 27.51 9.18
N ALA A 369 -24.39 26.99 10.15
CA ALA A 369 -25.71 27.46 10.56
C ALA A 369 -25.77 27.59 12.10
N CYS A 370 -24.74 28.17 12.69
CA CYS A 370 -24.60 28.32 14.14
C CYS A 370 -25.56 29.37 14.70
N ARG A 371 -26.13 29.05 15.87
CA ARG A 371 -27.16 29.84 16.57
C ARG A 371 -26.80 30.16 18.03
N THR A 372 -25.57 29.88 18.45
CA THR A 372 -25.12 30.11 19.85
C THR A 372 -24.71 31.56 20.09
N ASN A 373 -25.03 32.07 21.29
CA ASN A 373 -24.72 33.44 21.72
C ASN A 373 -23.34 33.52 22.39
N TRP A 374 -22.27 33.42 21.60
CA TRP A 374 -20.88 33.46 22.10
C TRP A 374 -20.10 34.64 21.49
N SER A 375 -19.09 35.12 22.24
CA SER A 375 -18.22 36.21 21.80
C SER A 375 -17.50 35.90 20.49
N PRO A 376 -17.52 36.81 19.50
CA PRO A 376 -16.83 36.67 18.23
C PRO A 376 -15.35 37.08 18.34
N ASP A 377 -14.52 36.21 18.93
CA ASP A 377 -13.07 36.41 19.07
C ASP A 377 -12.22 35.48 18.17
N VAL A 378 -12.85 34.67 17.32
CA VAL A 378 -12.23 33.59 16.52
C VAL A 378 -12.78 33.59 15.10
N GLY A 379 -12.04 33.00 14.15
CA GLY A 379 -12.57 32.60 12.85
C GLY A 379 -13.27 31.23 12.92
N ALA A 380 -14.14 30.93 11.96
CA ALA A 380 -14.75 29.59 11.83
C ALA A 380 -13.71 28.48 11.54
N PHE A 381 -12.57 28.89 10.98
CA PHE A 381 -11.27 28.22 11.04
C PHE A 381 -10.23 29.23 11.55
N SER A 382 -9.34 28.83 12.46
CA SER A 382 -8.33 29.73 13.04
C SER A 382 -6.94 29.09 13.16
N ASP A 383 -5.89 29.91 13.06
CA ASP A 383 -4.50 29.62 13.45
C ASP A 383 -3.78 28.53 12.61
N TYR A 384 -4.20 28.28 11.37
CA TYR A 384 -3.59 27.27 10.50
C TYR A 384 -2.41 27.81 9.68
N THR A 385 -1.23 27.22 9.86
CA THR A 385 -0.04 27.47 9.02
C THR A 385 -0.15 26.87 7.61
N SER A 386 -1.14 25.98 7.38
CA SER A 386 -1.56 25.50 6.07
C SER A 386 -2.98 24.91 6.17
N LEU A 387 -3.91 25.49 5.40
CA LEU A 387 -5.31 25.10 5.33
C LEU A 387 -5.77 25.14 3.85
N GLU A 388 -6.10 23.99 3.27
CA GLU A 388 -6.50 23.88 1.86
C GLU A 388 -7.98 23.51 1.70
N PHE A 389 -8.65 24.16 0.75
CA PHE A 389 -9.96 23.78 0.24
C PHE A 389 -9.88 23.60 -1.28
N ASP A 390 -10.23 22.41 -1.75
CA ASP A 390 -10.15 22.05 -3.17
C ASP A 390 -11.49 21.48 -3.65
N ASN A 391 -12.10 22.14 -4.63
CA ASN A 391 -13.44 21.82 -5.10
C ASN A 391 -14.49 21.73 -3.96
N CYS A 392 -14.49 22.72 -3.05
CA CYS A 392 -15.44 22.81 -1.94
C CYS A 392 -16.48 23.94 -2.13
N SER A 393 -17.63 23.84 -1.47
CA SER A 393 -18.64 24.91 -1.37
C SER A 393 -18.92 25.26 0.09
N ILE A 394 -18.39 26.38 0.56
CA ILE A 394 -18.51 26.84 1.95
C ILE A 394 -19.66 27.85 2.05
N THR A 395 -20.68 27.54 2.84
CA THR A 395 -21.81 28.44 3.13
C THR A 395 -21.72 28.91 4.57
N TYR A 396 -21.61 30.21 4.81
CA TYR A 396 -21.70 30.81 6.15
C TYR A 396 -23.03 31.55 6.28
N ALA A 397 -23.93 31.04 7.13
CA ALA A 397 -25.30 31.54 7.29
C ALA A 397 -25.75 31.58 8.77
N ASN A 398 -24.85 32.04 9.66
CA ASN A 398 -25.14 32.15 11.08
C ASN A 398 -26.18 33.25 11.38
N THR A 399 -27.05 33.03 12.37
CA THR A 399 -28.12 33.99 12.72
C THR A 399 -27.70 35.03 13.78
N LEU A 400 -26.50 34.91 14.32
CA LEU A 400 -25.87 35.87 15.24
C LEU A 400 -24.39 36.06 14.87
N HIS A 401 -23.85 37.26 15.08
CA HIS A 401 -22.42 37.53 14.97
C HIS A 401 -21.65 36.80 16.08
N ASN A 402 -21.03 35.67 15.78
CA ASN A 402 -20.40 34.77 16.75
C ASN A 402 -18.97 34.32 16.39
N THR A 403 -18.48 34.69 15.21
CA THR A 403 -17.07 34.65 14.79
C THR A 403 -16.68 36.03 14.26
N ASP A 404 -15.40 36.39 14.30
CA ASP A 404 -14.84 37.57 13.62
C ASP A 404 -14.79 37.40 12.10
N SER A 405 -14.73 36.15 11.65
CA SER A 405 -14.39 35.82 10.26
C SER A 405 -14.71 34.37 9.88
N LEU A 406 -14.58 34.05 8.60
CA LEU A 406 -14.52 32.66 8.13
C LEU A 406 -13.12 32.07 8.40
N PHE A 407 -12.05 32.80 8.06
CA PHE A 407 -10.66 32.44 8.29
C PHE A 407 -9.95 33.53 9.10
N LYS A 408 -9.32 33.16 10.23
CA LYS A 408 -8.53 34.06 11.09
C LYS A 408 -7.12 33.51 11.29
N ASN A 409 -6.07 34.31 11.06
CA ASN A 409 -4.68 33.88 11.30
C ASN A 409 -4.32 32.57 10.54
N CYS A 410 -4.68 32.48 9.26
CA CYS A 410 -4.54 31.27 8.46
C CYS A 410 -3.75 31.51 7.16
N ASN A 411 -2.95 30.53 6.76
CA ASN A 411 -2.45 30.39 5.39
C ASN A 411 -3.43 29.52 4.60
N VAL A 412 -4.32 30.17 3.84
CA VAL A 412 -5.44 29.53 3.15
C VAL A 412 -5.13 29.34 1.67
N LYS A 413 -5.31 28.11 1.17
CA LYS A 413 -5.35 27.81 -0.26
C LYS A 413 -6.77 27.42 -0.67
N LEU A 414 -7.33 28.07 -1.68
CA LEU A 414 -8.67 27.83 -2.21
C LEU A 414 -8.58 27.57 -3.72
N ASN A 415 -8.87 26.34 -4.15
CA ASN A 415 -8.86 25.96 -5.56
C ASN A 415 -10.26 25.57 -6.02
N ASN A 416 -10.71 26.09 -7.17
CA ASN A 416 -11.99 25.73 -7.80
C ASN A 416 -13.16 25.69 -6.79
N SER A 417 -13.22 26.64 -5.86
CA SER A 417 -14.10 26.56 -4.70
C SER A 417 -15.17 27.65 -4.71
N LYS A 418 -16.09 27.63 -3.75
CA LYS A 418 -17.11 28.67 -3.60
C LYS A 418 -17.29 29.03 -2.14
N ILE A 419 -17.41 30.31 -1.84
CA ILE A 419 -17.75 30.85 -0.52
C ILE A 419 -19.02 31.68 -0.69
N THR A 420 -20.06 31.38 0.09
CA THR A 420 -21.31 32.16 0.14
C THR A 420 -21.55 32.62 1.57
N VAL A 421 -21.61 33.94 1.79
CA VAL A 421 -21.73 34.54 3.13
C VAL A 421 -23.05 35.30 3.26
N THR A 422 -23.92 34.82 4.14
CA THR A 422 -25.11 35.55 4.60
C THR A 422 -24.88 35.98 6.05
N LEU A 423 -24.62 37.28 6.24
CA LEU A 423 -24.34 37.82 7.56
C LEU A 423 -25.61 38.10 8.37
N PRO A 424 -25.54 37.95 9.71
CA PRO A 424 -26.67 38.11 10.62
C PRO A 424 -27.10 39.57 10.77
N ALA A 425 -28.40 39.77 10.99
CA ALA A 425 -28.95 41.07 11.40
C ALA A 425 -28.66 41.44 12.86
N LYS A 426 -28.36 40.43 13.70
CA LYS A 426 -28.12 40.58 15.15
C LYS A 426 -26.63 40.45 15.47
N ARG A 427 -26.10 41.45 16.17
CA ARG A 427 -24.76 41.42 16.76
C ARG A 427 -24.78 40.74 18.13
N TYR A 428 -23.66 40.14 18.54
CA TYR A 428 -23.48 39.67 19.92
C TYR A 428 -23.33 40.84 20.89
N ASP A 429 -22.48 41.82 20.52
CA ASP A 429 -22.27 43.05 21.27
C ASP A 429 -21.95 44.24 20.32
N ASN A 430 -21.56 45.38 20.89
CA ASN A 430 -21.08 46.55 20.14
C ASN A 430 -19.54 46.60 20.01
N SER A 431 -18.80 45.79 20.76
CA SER A 431 -17.33 45.71 20.74
C SER A 431 -16.80 45.09 19.45
N HIS A 432 -17.59 44.24 18.81
CA HIS A 432 -17.23 43.52 17.59
C HIS A 432 -18.13 43.95 16.41
N PRO A 433 -17.87 45.13 15.80
CA PRO A 433 -18.74 45.69 14.76
C PRO A 433 -18.49 45.12 13.35
N CYS A 434 -17.39 44.40 13.13
CA CYS A 434 -16.87 44.03 11.80
C CYS A 434 -16.75 42.51 11.62
N TRP A 435 -16.94 42.01 10.39
CA TRP A 435 -16.77 40.60 10.02
C TRP A 435 -16.08 40.43 8.67
N TRP A 436 -15.13 39.49 8.55
CA TRP A 436 -14.29 39.34 7.37
C TRP A 436 -14.26 37.91 6.82
N ILE A 437 -14.08 37.71 5.51
CA ILE A 437 -13.83 36.34 5.01
C ILE A 437 -12.43 35.90 5.43
N PHE A 438 -11.43 36.72 5.14
CA PHE A 438 -10.05 36.54 5.53
C PHE A 438 -9.65 37.67 6.47
N ARG A 439 -9.16 37.31 7.66
CA ARG A 439 -8.63 38.24 8.65
C ARG A 439 -7.25 37.77 9.09
N ASP A 440 -6.24 38.61 8.96
CA ASP A 440 -4.86 38.29 9.38
C ASP A 440 -4.33 37.04 8.64
N CYS A 441 -4.61 36.88 7.34
CA CYS A 441 -4.37 35.64 6.58
C CYS A 441 -3.42 35.82 5.39
N THR A 442 -2.65 34.77 5.08
CA THR A 442 -2.11 34.57 3.72
C THR A 442 -3.17 33.86 2.88
N ALA A 443 -3.47 34.34 1.68
CA ALA A 443 -4.50 33.74 0.81
C ALA A 443 -3.98 33.47 -0.62
N GLU A 444 -4.05 32.21 -1.04
CA GLU A 444 -3.87 31.79 -2.44
C GLU A 444 -5.22 31.29 -2.98
N ILE A 445 -5.83 32.05 -3.88
CA ILE A 445 -7.21 31.83 -4.33
C ILE A 445 -7.21 31.62 -5.84
N ILE A 446 -7.62 30.44 -6.31
CA ILE A 446 -7.62 30.06 -7.73
C ILE A 446 -9.04 29.60 -8.12
N ASP A 447 -9.58 30.19 -9.20
CA ASP A 447 -10.89 29.87 -9.79
C ASP A 447 -12.01 29.72 -8.77
N THR A 448 -12.04 30.62 -7.78
CA THR A 448 -12.92 30.52 -6.62
C THR A 448 -13.89 31.70 -6.56
N ASP A 449 -15.17 31.38 -6.36
CA ASP A 449 -16.25 32.36 -6.26
C ASP A 449 -16.50 32.79 -4.81
N ILE A 450 -16.65 34.09 -4.56
CA ILE A 450 -16.93 34.67 -3.25
C ILE A 450 -18.17 35.57 -3.34
N ILE A 451 -19.26 35.18 -2.67
CA ILE A 451 -20.57 35.82 -2.87
C ILE A 451 -21.21 36.22 -1.54
N PHE A 452 -21.55 37.50 -1.42
CA PHE A 452 -22.48 38.03 -0.42
C PHE A 452 -23.83 38.28 -1.10
N PRO A 453 -24.89 37.51 -0.81
CA PRO A 453 -26.19 37.65 -1.45
C PRO A 453 -26.82 39.03 -1.21
N THR A 454 -27.51 39.57 -2.23
CA THR A 454 -28.19 40.88 -2.20
C THR A 454 -29.33 40.97 -1.17
N THR A 455 -29.83 39.84 -0.68
CA THR A 455 -30.98 39.73 0.22
C THR A 455 -30.62 39.70 1.71
N SER A 456 -29.34 39.80 2.07
CA SER A 456 -28.93 39.78 3.49
C SER A 456 -29.27 41.09 4.20
N ASN A 457 -30.13 41.04 5.22
CA ASN A 457 -30.40 42.15 6.15
C ASN A 457 -29.22 42.36 7.12
N ASN A 458 -28.05 42.67 6.56
CA ASN A 458 -26.80 42.76 7.29
C ASN A 458 -26.69 44.10 8.03
N THR A 459 -26.32 44.05 9.31
CA THR A 459 -26.07 45.24 10.15
C THR A 459 -24.60 45.39 10.55
N LEU A 460 -23.72 44.46 10.15
CA LEU A 460 -22.28 44.47 10.45
C LEU A 460 -21.50 45.25 9.39
N SER A 461 -20.41 45.88 9.82
CA SER A 461 -19.29 46.16 8.91
C SER A 461 -18.75 44.83 8.37
N ASN A 462 -18.37 44.78 7.09
CA ASN A 462 -17.84 43.56 6.50
C ASN A 462 -17.15 43.76 5.15
N GLY A 463 -16.25 42.83 4.83
CA GLY A 463 -15.57 42.74 3.54
C GLY A 463 -14.90 41.39 3.32
N VAL A 464 -13.98 41.34 2.36
CA VAL A 464 -13.29 40.09 1.98
C VAL A 464 -11.95 39.96 2.70
N PHE A 465 -11.09 40.98 2.64
CA PHE A 465 -9.71 40.93 3.13
C PHE A 465 -9.42 42.03 4.17
N TYR A 466 -8.87 41.65 5.33
CA TYR A 466 -8.39 42.56 6.36
C TYR A 466 -7.04 42.09 6.90
N ARG A 467 -6.00 42.95 6.80
CA ARG A 467 -4.59 42.61 7.07
C ARG A 467 -4.17 41.29 6.44
N CYS A 468 -4.44 41.12 5.14
CA CYS A 468 -4.17 39.88 4.42
C CYS A 468 -3.16 40.09 3.29
N GLU A 469 -2.33 39.07 3.02
CA GLU A 469 -1.41 39.05 1.88
C GLU A 469 -1.67 37.86 0.95
N GLY A 470 -1.25 37.97 -0.32
CA GLY A 470 -1.24 36.84 -1.25
C GLY A 470 -1.80 37.16 -2.64
N SER A 471 -2.53 36.21 -3.22
CA SER A 471 -2.97 36.31 -4.63
C SER A 471 -4.35 35.71 -4.89
N MET A 472 -5.02 36.25 -5.90
CA MET A 472 -6.23 35.69 -6.47
C MET A 472 -6.12 35.61 -7.99
N VAL A 473 -6.44 34.45 -8.57
CA VAL A 473 -6.40 34.19 -10.00
C VAL A 473 -7.75 33.62 -10.45
N GLY A 474 -8.39 34.29 -11.43
CA GLY A 474 -9.70 33.88 -11.94
C GLY A 474 -10.84 34.09 -10.92
N GLY A 475 -11.93 33.34 -11.10
CA GLY A 475 -13.12 33.40 -10.23
C GLY A 475 -13.89 34.73 -10.24
N PHE A 476 -14.87 34.83 -9.35
CA PHE A 476 -15.77 35.99 -9.22
C PHE A 476 -16.01 36.41 -7.76
N ILE A 477 -15.91 37.70 -7.46
CA ILE A 477 -16.31 38.26 -6.16
C ILE A 477 -17.52 39.18 -6.32
N LYS A 478 -18.52 39.00 -5.44
CA LYS A 478 -19.71 39.85 -5.34
C LYS A 478 -19.98 40.29 -3.90
N HIS A 479 -19.80 41.58 -3.62
CA HIS A 479 -20.01 42.22 -2.32
C HIS A 479 -20.96 43.42 -2.44
N ILE A 480 -22.27 43.15 -2.48
CA ILE A 480 -23.31 44.16 -2.78
C ILE A 480 -24.58 44.09 -1.90
N GLY A 481 -24.46 43.72 -0.61
CA GLY A 481 -25.59 43.62 0.37
C GLY A 481 -26.40 44.93 0.61
N THR A 482 -27.24 45.06 1.64
CA THR A 482 -28.19 46.20 1.69
C THR A 482 -27.77 47.45 2.47
N THR A 483 -26.93 47.35 3.50
CA THR A 483 -26.65 48.48 4.41
C THR A 483 -25.16 48.62 4.71
N VAL A 484 -24.62 49.83 4.61
CA VAL A 484 -23.26 50.19 5.05
C VAL A 484 -23.36 51.20 6.19
N SER A 485 -23.08 50.78 7.42
CA SER A 485 -22.59 51.72 8.43
C SER A 485 -21.16 52.10 8.05
N SER A 486 -20.92 53.40 7.89
CA SER A 486 -19.65 54.01 7.47
C SER A 486 -18.39 53.26 7.93
N ASN A 487 -17.58 52.82 6.95
CA ASN A 487 -16.11 52.94 6.86
C ASN A 487 -15.43 51.78 6.11
N HIS A 488 -16.08 50.63 6.05
CA HIS A 488 -15.39 49.37 5.72
C HIS A 488 -15.66 48.86 4.30
N SER A 489 -14.71 48.09 3.74
CA SER A 489 -14.56 47.90 2.28
C SER A 489 -14.33 46.44 1.85
N TYR A 490 -14.30 46.19 0.52
CA TYR A 490 -13.83 44.93 -0.06
C TYR A 490 -12.47 44.45 0.49
N ILE A 491 -11.52 45.37 0.62
CA ILE A 491 -10.14 45.14 1.08
C ILE A 491 -9.70 46.29 1.97
N GLU A 492 -9.23 45.99 3.18
CA GLU A 492 -9.00 47.00 4.21
C GLU A 492 -7.69 46.77 4.97
N ASP A 493 -7.30 47.80 5.74
CA ASP A 493 -6.02 47.89 6.45
C ASP A 493 -4.83 47.69 5.49
N ASP A 494 -3.67 47.27 6.01
CA ASP A 494 -2.41 47.06 5.29
C ASP A 494 -2.36 45.86 4.30
N SER A 495 -3.53 45.31 3.92
CA SER A 495 -3.63 44.15 3.02
C SER A 495 -2.90 44.35 1.67
N THR A 496 -2.25 43.30 1.16
CA THR A 496 -1.52 43.35 -0.13
C THR A 496 -1.84 42.11 -0.96
N MET A 497 -2.82 42.25 -1.86
CA MET A 497 -3.30 41.20 -2.75
C MET A 497 -2.90 41.47 -4.21
N ASN A 498 -2.39 40.43 -4.86
CA ASN A 498 -2.17 40.40 -6.32
C ASN A 498 -3.34 39.68 -7.02
N ILE A 499 -4.18 40.42 -7.72
CA ILE A 499 -5.43 39.92 -8.30
C ILE A 499 -5.33 39.89 -9.83
N ILE A 500 -5.56 38.73 -10.44
CA ILE A 500 -5.33 38.47 -11.86
C ILE A 500 -6.55 37.80 -12.50
N GLY A 501 -7.14 38.39 -13.53
CA GLY A 501 -8.24 37.80 -14.31
C GLY A 501 -9.58 37.67 -13.57
N THR A 502 -9.67 38.16 -12.34
CA THR A 502 -10.85 38.08 -11.49
C THR A 502 -11.91 39.11 -11.89
N GLN A 503 -13.18 38.71 -11.80
CA GLN A 503 -14.31 39.64 -11.88
C GLN A 503 -14.72 40.08 -10.47
N ILE A 504 -14.84 41.39 -10.21
CA ILE A 504 -15.19 41.95 -8.90
C ILE A 504 -16.38 42.90 -9.05
N GLU A 505 -17.47 42.65 -8.33
CA GLU A 505 -18.54 43.61 -8.11
C GLU A 505 -18.62 43.96 -6.62
N CYS A 506 -18.23 45.18 -6.25
CA CYS A 506 -18.18 45.62 -4.85
C CYS A 506 -18.79 47.02 -4.68
N ARG A 507 -19.05 47.43 -3.43
CA ARG A 507 -19.40 48.83 -3.13
C ARG A 507 -18.20 49.75 -3.14
N ARG A 508 -17.23 49.45 -2.28
CA ARG A 508 -16.02 50.22 -2.02
C ARG A 508 -14.82 49.30 -2.14
N PHE A 509 -13.78 49.82 -2.76
CA PHE A 509 -12.46 49.19 -2.90
C PHE A 509 -11.49 50.12 -2.16
N SER A 510 -11.47 50.06 -0.82
CA SER A 510 -10.90 51.12 0.04
C SER A 510 -10.09 50.62 1.24
N GLN A 511 -8.80 50.94 1.26
CA GLN A 511 -7.94 50.81 2.45
C GLN A 511 -7.92 52.13 3.25
N SER A 512 -7.27 52.11 4.42
CA SER A 512 -7.11 53.30 5.26
C SER A 512 -6.15 54.31 4.61
N GLU A 513 -6.40 55.61 4.79
CA GLU A 513 -5.51 56.67 4.30
C GLU A 513 -4.08 56.60 4.88
N THR A 514 -3.91 55.92 6.01
CA THR A 514 -2.64 55.75 6.71
C THR A 514 -1.73 54.68 6.12
N THR A 515 -2.19 53.85 5.19
CA THR A 515 -1.37 52.76 4.61
C THR A 515 -0.48 53.28 3.49
N THR A 516 0.77 53.58 3.82
CA THR A 516 1.80 53.97 2.83
C THR A 516 2.69 52.78 2.47
N GLY A 517 2.61 52.31 1.22
CA GLY A 517 3.53 51.29 0.66
C GLY A 517 2.89 49.92 0.40
N ASN A 518 1.94 49.51 1.23
CA ASN A 518 1.19 48.28 1.03
C ASN A 518 0.01 48.55 0.09
N PHE A 519 0.16 48.14 -1.18
CA PHE A 519 -0.79 48.43 -2.24
C PHE A 519 -1.06 47.19 -3.08
N ASN A 520 -2.32 46.99 -3.45
CA ASN A 520 -2.74 45.86 -4.28
C ASN A 520 -2.26 46.00 -5.73
N SER A 521 -2.11 44.86 -6.42
CA SER A 521 -1.88 44.82 -7.87
C SER A 521 -3.05 44.14 -8.57
N LEU A 522 -3.40 44.66 -9.75
CA LEU A 522 -4.58 44.28 -10.53
C LEU A 522 -4.18 44.06 -11.99
N ALA A 523 -4.41 42.86 -12.54
CA ALA A 523 -4.10 42.55 -13.92
C ALA A 523 -5.24 41.80 -14.62
N ASN A 524 -5.68 42.25 -15.80
CA ASN A 524 -6.75 41.60 -16.58
C ASN A 524 -8.11 41.47 -15.85
N CYS A 525 -8.32 42.25 -14.79
CA CYS A 525 -9.53 42.22 -13.97
C CYS A 525 -10.69 43.04 -14.57
N ARG A 526 -11.92 42.65 -14.27
CA ARG A 526 -13.12 43.45 -14.54
C ARG A 526 -13.79 43.83 -13.22
N ILE A 527 -13.73 45.12 -12.86
CA ILE A 527 -14.10 45.62 -11.53
C ILE A 527 -15.24 46.63 -11.66
N LYS A 528 -16.29 46.45 -10.85
CA LYS A 528 -17.46 47.32 -10.80
C LYS A 528 -17.66 47.82 -9.36
N ILE A 529 -17.50 49.13 -9.18
CA ILE A 529 -17.56 49.83 -7.90
C ILE A 529 -18.87 50.63 -7.83
N LEU A 530 -19.80 50.19 -6.97
CA LEU A 530 -21.16 50.73 -6.91
C LEU A 530 -21.33 51.98 -6.04
N GLN A 531 -20.47 52.20 -5.04
CA GLN A 531 -20.55 53.33 -4.10
C GLN A 531 -19.13 53.76 -3.72
N ALA A 532 -18.45 54.44 -4.64
CA ALA A 532 -17.14 55.00 -4.37
C ALA A 532 -17.24 56.21 -3.42
N GLU A 533 -16.73 56.01 -2.22
CA GLU A 533 -16.26 57.01 -1.27
C GLU A 533 -15.07 56.34 -0.56
N GLY A 534 -13.85 56.90 -0.67
CA GLY A 534 -12.62 56.30 -0.12
C GLY A 534 -11.49 56.12 -1.14
N TYR A 535 -10.50 55.32 -0.76
CA TYR A 535 -9.19 55.17 -1.43
C TYR A 535 -9.10 53.95 -2.32
N PHE A 536 -9.16 54.10 -3.64
CA PHE A 536 -8.81 53.04 -4.56
C PHE A 536 -7.32 52.67 -4.43
N SER A 537 -7.06 51.67 -3.59
CA SER A 537 -5.74 51.30 -3.13
C SER A 537 -5.17 50.16 -3.97
N ALA A 538 -4.74 50.50 -5.18
CA ALA A 538 -3.98 49.62 -6.05
C ALA A 538 -2.88 50.42 -6.76
N SER A 539 -1.63 49.99 -6.59
CA SER A 539 -0.45 50.69 -7.13
C SER A 539 -0.15 50.30 -8.57
N HIS A 540 -0.46 49.07 -8.96
CA HIS A 540 -0.18 48.55 -10.30
C HIS A 540 -1.46 47.99 -10.90
N ILE A 541 -2.01 48.67 -11.91
CA ILE A 541 -3.26 48.33 -12.57
C ILE A 541 -2.97 48.18 -14.07
N ASN A 542 -3.26 47.00 -14.63
CA ASN A 542 -2.87 46.69 -16.00
C ASN A 542 -3.97 45.90 -16.74
N HIS A 543 -4.37 46.36 -17.93
CA HIS A 543 -5.41 45.71 -18.76
C HIS A 543 -6.75 45.47 -18.01
N CYS A 544 -7.14 46.40 -17.13
CA CYS A 544 -8.39 46.29 -16.36
C CYS A 544 -9.54 47.09 -16.95
N ASP A 545 -10.76 46.53 -16.93
CA ASP A 545 -12.00 47.29 -17.09
C ASP A 545 -12.49 47.74 -15.69
N LEU A 546 -12.52 49.03 -15.44
CA LEU A 546 -13.03 49.64 -14.19
C LEU A 546 -14.33 50.39 -14.47
N TYR A 547 -15.44 49.98 -13.86
CA TYR A 547 -16.69 50.74 -13.83
C TYR A 547 -16.86 51.38 -12.44
N ILE A 548 -16.93 52.70 -12.36
CA ILE A 548 -16.95 53.45 -11.10
C ILE A 548 -18.20 54.35 -11.05
N SER A 549 -19.02 54.18 -10.01
CA SER A 549 -20.35 54.79 -9.95
C SER A 549 -20.43 56.12 -9.17
N ALA A 550 -19.33 56.56 -8.54
CA ALA A 550 -19.26 57.75 -7.69
C ALA A 550 -17.81 58.25 -7.57
N SER A 551 -17.54 59.17 -6.64
CA SER A 551 -16.23 59.82 -6.46
C SER A 551 -15.16 58.88 -5.90
N VAL A 552 -13.96 58.88 -6.47
CA VAL A 552 -12.88 57.95 -6.12
C VAL A 552 -11.56 58.68 -5.90
N ILE A 553 -10.78 58.24 -4.90
CA ILE A 553 -9.42 58.75 -4.66
C ILE A 553 -8.43 57.64 -5.00
N PHE A 554 -7.68 57.78 -6.09
CA PHE A 554 -6.59 56.86 -6.42
C PHE A 554 -5.40 57.12 -5.49
N CYS A 555 -4.79 56.05 -4.97
CA CYS A 555 -3.70 56.16 -4.00
C CYS A 555 -2.43 56.80 -4.60
N ALA A 556 -1.52 57.22 -3.71
CA ALA A 556 -0.19 57.66 -4.13
C ALA A 556 0.55 56.53 -4.86
N TYR A 557 1.35 56.87 -5.87
CA TYR A 557 2.07 55.91 -6.72
C TYR A 557 1.17 54.93 -7.51
N CYS A 558 -0.13 55.22 -7.66
CA CYS A 558 -1.03 54.43 -8.49
C CYS A 558 -0.71 54.58 -9.98
N MET A 559 -0.25 53.51 -10.62
CA MET A 559 0.03 53.40 -12.04
C MET A 559 -1.05 52.55 -12.72
N ALA A 560 -1.87 53.16 -13.57
CA ALA A 560 -2.81 52.42 -14.43
C ALA A 560 -2.33 52.44 -15.89
N SER A 561 -2.27 51.28 -16.53
CA SER A 561 -1.76 51.10 -17.89
C SER A 561 -2.69 50.24 -18.74
N ASN A 562 -3.01 50.69 -19.96
CA ASN A 562 -3.88 49.97 -20.90
C ASN A 562 -5.26 49.61 -20.32
N CYS A 563 -5.77 50.42 -19.39
CA CYS A 563 -7.04 50.18 -18.71
C CYS A 563 -8.20 50.95 -19.37
N LYS A 564 -9.42 50.45 -19.18
CA LYS A 564 -10.66 51.15 -19.53
C LYS A 564 -11.34 51.62 -18.26
N LEU A 565 -11.38 52.93 -18.03
CA LEU A 565 -12.04 53.54 -16.87
C LEU A 565 -13.36 54.17 -17.33
N TRP A 566 -14.46 53.63 -16.82
CA TRP A 566 -15.81 54.09 -17.12
C TRP A 566 -16.47 54.64 -15.87
N PHE A 567 -16.74 55.94 -15.86
CA PHE A 567 -17.50 56.61 -14.80
C PHE A 567 -18.98 56.70 -15.21
N SER A 568 -19.89 56.50 -14.26
CA SER A 568 -21.34 56.46 -14.54
C SER A 568 -21.96 57.82 -14.84
N ALA A 569 -21.28 58.90 -14.45
CA ALA A 569 -21.63 60.30 -14.68
C ALA A 569 -20.33 61.12 -14.61
N ALA A 570 -20.43 62.46 -14.52
CA ALA A 570 -19.30 63.33 -14.17
C ALA A 570 -18.86 63.12 -12.70
N SER A 571 -18.23 61.98 -12.43
CA SER A 571 -17.69 61.61 -11.12
C SER A 571 -16.37 62.34 -10.86
N LEU A 572 -16.09 62.61 -9.59
CA LEU A 572 -14.84 63.24 -9.15
C LEU A 572 -13.76 62.16 -8.96
N ALA A 573 -12.65 62.28 -9.68
CA ALA A 573 -11.50 61.40 -9.54
C ALA A 573 -10.30 62.19 -9.01
N THR A 574 -9.85 61.86 -7.81
CA THR A 574 -8.70 62.50 -7.18
C THR A 574 -7.47 61.62 -7.34
N LEU A 575 -6.41 62.15 -7.94
CA LEU A 575 -5.12 61.50 -8.11
C LEU A 575 -4.16 62.03 -7.04
N LYS A 576 -3.70 61.16 -6.13
CA LYS A 576 -2.68 61.52 -5.14
C LYS A 576 -1.26 61.25 -5.67
N ASN A 577 -0.34 62.12 -5.25
CA ASN A 577 1.13 62.07 -5.31
C ASN A 577 1.71 60.94 -6.18
N TYR A 578 2.23 61.29 -7.36
CA TYR A 578 2.84 60.35 -8.32
C TYR A 578 1.92 59.23 -8.84
N CYS A 579 0.60 59.44 -8.82
CA CYS A 579 -0.34 58.65 -9.59
C CYS A 579 -0.31 59.03 -11.08
N PHE A 580 -0.25 58.02 -11.95
CA PHE A 580 -0.12 58.15 -13.40
C PHE A 580 -1.03 57.18 -14.16
N PHE A 581 -1.77 57.70 -15.14
CA PHE A 581 -2.54 56.88 -16.09
C PHE A 581 -1.92 56.95 -17.50
N GLU A 582 -1.59 55.79 -18.08
CA GLU A 582 -0.89 55.65 -19.36
C GLU A 582 -1.69 54.76 -20.33
N ALA A 583 -1.91 55.23 -21.57
CA ALA A 583 -2.65 54.50 -22.60
C ALA A 583 -4.06 54.03 -22.14
N CYS A 584 -4.63 54.74 -21.16
CA CYS A 584 -5.94 54.44 -20.61
C CYS A 584 -7.04 55.11 -21.43
N TYR A 585 -8.15 54.40 -21.63
CA TYR A 585 -9.40 54.97 -22.12
C TYR A 585 -10.23 55.48 -20.93
N VAL A 586 -10.64 56.73 -20.97
CA VAL A 586 -11.57 57.34 -20.00
C VAL A 586 -12.75 57.92 -20.76
N ASN A 587 -13.96 57.86 -20.20
CA ASN A 587 -15.17 58.40 -20.84
C ASN A 587 -15.53 59.83 -20.41
N GLN A 588 -15.67 60.08 -19.10
CA GLN A 588 -16.14 61.34 -18.51
C GLN A 588 -15.70 61.42 -17.04
N SER A 589 -14.80 62.32 -16.66
CA SER A 589 -14.42 62.51 -15.24
C SER A 589 -13.87 63.90 -14.94
N THR A 590 -14.18 64.41 -13.75
CA THR A 590 -13.59 65.64 -13.22
C THR A 590 -12.37 65.28 -12.39
N TRP A 591 -11.20 65.84 -12.70
CA TRP A 591 -9.93 65.48 -12.05
C TRP A 591 -9.52 66.48 -10.96
N ILE A 592 -9.00 65.95 -9.84
CA ILE A 592 -8.20 66.72 -8.87
C ILE A 592 -6.82 66.06 -8.79
N SER A 593 -5.76 66.82 -9.04
CA SER A 593 -4.38 66.35 -9.13
C SER A 593 -3.48 67.00 -8.06
N SER A 594 -2.72 66.21 -7.30
CA SER A 594 -1.63 66.73 -6.44
C SER A 594 -0.24 66.61 -7.11
N GLN A 595 0.84 66.92 -6.39
CA GLN A 595 2.18 67.04 -6.96
C GLN A 595 2.64 65.78 -7.71
N GLY A 596 3.26 65.98 -8.87
CA GLY A 596 3.88 64.92 -9.67
C GLY A 596 2.91 63.91 -10.27
N THR A 597 1.61 64.21 -10.38
CA THR A 597 0.61 63.33 -11.02
C THR A 597 0.45 63.63 -12.51
N GLY A 598 -0.04 62.67 -13.30
CA GLY A 598 -0.22 62.86 -14.75
C GLY A 598 -1.21 61.90 -15.40
N VAL A 599 -1.90 62.37 -16.44
CA VAL A 599 -2.91 61.60 -17.18
C VAL A 599 -2.60 61.67 -18.67
N SER A 600 -2.10 60.56 -19.23
CA SER A 600 -1.87 60.36 -20.66
C SER A 600 -2.94 59.43 -21.21
N THR A 601 -4.15 59.97 -21.36
CA THR A 601 -5.33 59.25 -21.86
C THR A 601 -5.56 59.53 -23.34
N THR A 602 -6.09 58.52 -24.03
CA THR A 602 -6.54 58.65 -25.43
C THR A 602 -7.96 59.24 -25.49
N ASP A 603 -8.22 60.27 -24.70
CA ASP A 603 -9.57 60.83 -24.50
C ASP A 603 -9.98 61.76 -25.67
N THR A 604 -11.27 61.71 -26.00
CA THR A 604 -11.89 62.45 -27.10
C THR A 604 -12.24 63.91 -26.79
N LYS A 605 -12.11 64.40 -25.53
CA LYS A 605 -12.35 65.81 -25.20
C LYS A 605 -11.46 66.33 -24.05
N THR A 606 -10.97 67.57 -24.23
CA THR A 606 -10.18 68.40 -23.29
C THR A 606 -8.83 67.82 -22.85
N GLY A 607 -7.77 68.24 -23.55
CA GLY A 607 -6.39 67.97 -23.14
C GLY A 607 -5.98 68.81 -21.92
N ILE A 608 -5.50 68.14 -20.88
CA ILE A 608 -4.75 68.76 -19.78
C ILE A 608 -3.27 68.72 -20.18
N SER A 609 -2.59 69.87 -20.16
CA SER A 609 -1.17 69.94 -20.50
C SER A 609 -0.33 69.19 -19.46
N ILE A 610 0.30 68.08 -19.88
CA ILE A 610 1.16 67.27 -19.02
C ILE A 610 2.50 67.97 -18.85
N THR A 611 2.86 68.35 -17.62
CA THR A 611 4.25 68.67 -17.27
C THR A 611 4.99 67.36 -17.10
N ALA A 612 5.98 67.09 -17.97
CA ALA A 612 6.75 65.85 -17.92
C ALA A 612 7.48 65.70 -16.55
N PRO A 613 7.49 64.50 -15.95
CA PRO A 613 8.17 64.28 -14.68
C PRO A 613 9.68 64.42 -14.83
N SER A 614 10.30 65.26 -14.01
CA SER A 614 11.76 65.31 -13.87
C SER A 614 12.24 64.15 -13.02
N PHE A 615 12.70 63.07 -13.66
CA PHE A 615 13.42 62.01 -12.98
C PHE A 615 14.70 62.58 -12.35
N ARG A 616 14.71 62.78 -11.02
CA ARG A 616 15.98 62.91 -10.31
C ARG A 616 16.62 61.53 -10.24
N SER A 617 17.74 61.36 -10.93
CA SER A 617 18.66 60.28 -10.62
C SER A 617 19.11 60.43 -9.17
N VAL A 618 18.74 59.49 -8.30
CA VAL A 618 19.34 59.38 -6.97
C VAL A 618 20.63 58.59 -7.16
N SER A 619 21.76 59.26 -6.94
CA SER A 619 23.12 58.69 -6.94
C SER A 619 23.44 58.05 -5.59
#